data_AF-A0A924N4Q1-F1
#
_entry.id   AF-A0A924N4Q1-F1
#
_cell.length_a   1.000
_cell.length_b   1.000
_cell.length_c   1.000
_cell.angle_alpha   90.00
_cell.angle_beta   90.00
_cell.angle_gamma   90.00
#
_symmetry.space_group_name_H-M   'P 1'
#
loop_
_entity.id
_entity.type
_entity.pdbx_description
1 polymer ?
#
loop_
_entity_poly.entity_id
_entity_poly.type
_entity_poly.pdbx_seq_one_letter_code
_entity_poly.pdbx_strand_id
1 'polypeptide(L)'
;YEGPGAEEAIRGYVELAAQFGVDPAVLALKFCDTRQFVTATLIGATSMDQLKTNIGAFDLSWTDEMEKAVNALHALQPNPCP
;
A
#
# COMPACT_ATOMS: atom_id res chain seq x y z
N TYR A 1 15.39 -3.10 -2.61
CA TYR A 1 14.06 -3.70 -2.83
C TYR A 1 14.09 -5.19 -3.18
N GLU A 2 15.26 -5.83 -3.35
CA GLU A 2 15.39 -7.28 -3.63
C GLU A 2 16.02 -8.03 -2.45
N GLY A 3 15.71 -7.62 -1.22
CA GLY A 3 16.22 -8.27 -0.01
C GLY A 3 15.51 -9.60 0.29
N PRO A 4 16.08 -10.46 1.16
CA PRO A 4 15.39 -11.65 1.64
C PRO A 4 14.00 -11.32 2.21
N GLY A 5 12.96 -12.01 1.74
CA GLY A 5 11.57 -11.79 2.17
C GLY A 5 10.82 -10.64 1.47
N ALA A 6 11.49 -9.81 0.66
CA ALA A 6 10.84 -8.71 -0.04
C ALA A 6 9.78 -9.18 -1.05
N GLU A 7 10.10 -10.20 -1.86
CA GLU A 7 9.19 -10.77 -2.87
C GLU A 7 7.92 -11.35 -2.23
N GLU A 8 8.07 -12.02 -1.09
CA GLU A 8 6.94 -12.60 -0.37
C GLU A 8 6.06 -11.51 0.26
N ALA A 9 6.67 -10.43 0.79
CA ALA A 9 5.93 -9.28 1.30
C ALA A 9 5.15 -8.58 0.19
N ILE A 10 5.81 -8.33 -0.95
CA ILE A 10 5.19 -7.71 -2.13
C ILE A 10 3.99 -8.54 -2.58
N ARG A 11 4.17 -9.85 -2.72
CA ARG A 11 3.08 -10.75 -3.12
C ARG A 11 1.92 -10.71 -2.14
N GLY A 12 2.20 -10.74 -0.84
CA GLY A 12 1.17 -10.63 0.20
C GLY A 12 0.33 -9.35 0.08
N TYR A 13 0.96 -8.19 -0.12
CA TYR A 13 0.23 -6.93 -0.28
C TYR A 13 -0.52 -6.83 -1.61
N VAL A 14 0.02 -7.39 -2.70
CA VAL A 14 -0.68 -7.46 -4.00
C VAL A 14 -1.93 -8.34 -3.90
N GLU A 15 -1.83 -9.50 -3.26
CA GLU A 15 -2.97 -10.39 -3.01
C GLU A 15 -4.00 -9.73 -2.09
N LEU A 16 -3.55 -9.00 -1.05
CA LEU A 16 -4.45 -8.27 -0.15
C LEU A 16 -5.22 -7.16 -0.88
N ALA A 17 -4.55 -6.41 -1.75
CA ALA A 17 -5.20 -5.38 -2.57
C ALA A 17 -6.28 -6.00 -3.47
N ALA A 18 -5.99 -7.15 -4.08
CA ALA A 18 -6.96 -7.90 -4.87
C ALA A 18 -8.16 -8.37 -4.04
N GLN A 19 -7.98 -8.81 -2.79
CA GLN A 19 -9.08 -9.19 -1.89
C GLN A 19 -10.03 -8.03 -1.58
N PHE A 20 -9.50 -6.81 -1.49
CA PHE A 20 -10.31 -5.60 -1.31
C PHE A 20 -10.78 -4.97 -2.63
N GLY A 21 -10.43 -5.55 -3.77
CA GLY A 21 -10.81 -5.04 -5.09
C GLY A 21 -10.18 -3.69 -5.46
N VAL A 22 -8.99 -3.39 -4.94
CA VAL A 22 -8.26 -2.14 -5.19
C VAL A 22 -6.93 -2.40 -5.88
N ASP A 23 -6.40 -1.38 -6.57
CA ASP A 23 -5.05 -1.43 -7.12
C ASP A 23 -4.00 -1.47 -5.99
N PRO A 24 -2.92 -2.27 -6.09
CA PRO A 24 -1.89 -2.32 -5.06
C PRO A 24 -1.24 -0.96 -4.76
N ALA A 25 -1.07 -0.10 -5.76
CA ALA A 25 -0.56 1.25 -5.56
C ALA A 25 -1.55 2.10 -4.76
N VAL A 26 -2.85 1.96 -5.02
CA VAL A 26 -3.90 2.64 -4.26
C VAL A 26 -3.89 2.23 -2.79
N LEU A 27 -3.80 0.92 -2.49
CA LEU A 27 -3.71 0.42 -1.12
C LEU A 27 -2.49 1.01 -0.39
N ALA A 28 -1.31 0.95 -1.02
CA ALA A 28 -0.07 1.43 -0.44
C ALA A 28 -0.08 2.95 -0.19
N LEU A 29 -0.57 3.73 -1.15
CA LEU A 29 -0.65 5.19 -1.04
C LEU A 29 -1.64 5.62 0.04
N LYS A 30 -2.82 4.98 0.10
CA LYS A 30 -3.80 5.28 1.13
C LYS A 30 -3.31 4.89 2.52
N PHE A 31 -2.59 3.78 2.66
CA PHE A 31 -1.96 3.41 3.93
C PHE A 31 -1.03 4.52 4.43
N CYS A 32 -0.13 5.03 3.58
CA CYS A 32 0.76 6.15 3.94
C CYS A 32 -0.03 7.40 4.37
N ASP A 33 -1.06 7.78 3.61
CA ASP A 33 -1.94 8.92 3.89
C ASP A 33 -2.65 8.83 5.25
N THR A 34 -3.00 7.62 5.70
CA THR A 34 -3.71 7.43 6.97
C THR A 34 -2.85 7.60 8.22
N ARG A 35 -1.51 7.64 8.07
CA ARG A 35 -0.61 7.72 9.22
C ARG A 35 -0.56 9.16 9.75
N GLN A 36 -0.88 9.35 11.03
CA GLN A 36 -0.97 10.69 11.66
C GLN A 36 0.33 11.51 11.59
N PHE A 37 1.49 10.87 11.42
CA PHE A 37 2.79 11.52 11.31
C PHE A 37 3.20 11.87 9.88
N VAL A 38 2.38 11.55 8.87
CA VAL A 38 2.62 11.88 7.46
C VAL A 38 1.91 13.18 7.11
N THR A 39 2.66 14.21 6.71
CA THR A 39 2.08 15.50 6.28
C THR A 39 1.63 15.47 4.81
N ALA A 40 2.39 14.78 3.96
CA ALA A 40 2.10 14.66 2.55
C ALA A 40 2.68 13.35 1.99
N THR A 41 1.94 12.71 1.10
CA THR A 41 2.38 11.51 0.36
C THR A 41 2.87 11.95 -1.02
N LEU A 42 4.19 11.88 -1.26
CA LEU A 42 4.78 12.18 -2.56
C LEU A 42 4.56 11.00 -3.51
N ILE A 43 3.92 11.25 -4.65
CA ILE A 43 3.62 10.22 -5.66
C ILE A 43 4.53 10.38 -6.89
N GLY A 44 4.97 9.26 -7.45
CA GLY A 44 5.69 9.20 -8.73
C GLY A 44 4.86 8.53 -9.80
N ALA A 45 4.86 9.09 -11.01
CA ALA A 45 4.18 8.52 -12.17
C ALA A 45 4.96 8.86 -13.45
N THR A 46 5.09 7.89 -14.36
CA THR A 46 5.69 8.09 -15.69
C THR A 46 4.62 8.11 -16.80
N SER A 47 3.36 7.88 -16.45
CA SER A 47 2.21 7.99 -17.35
C SER A 47 1.03 8.70 -16.69
N MET A 48 0.12 9.22 -17.52
CA MET A 48 -1.11 9.85 -17.04
C MET A 48 -2.05 8.86 -16.35
N ASP A 49 -2.04 7.60 -16.76
CA ASP A 49 -2.89 6.58 -16.15
C ASP A 49 -2.40 6.22 -14.75
N GLN A 50 -1.07 6.08 -14.56
CA GLN A 50 -0.49 5.94 -13.22
C GLN A 50 -0.81 7.15 -12.34
N LEU A 51 -0.69 8.37 -12.87
CA LEU A 51 -0.99 9.58 -12.12
C LEU A 51 -2.45 9.62 -11.65
N LYS A 52 -3.40 9.27 -12.53
CA LYS A 52 -4.83 9.19 -12.19
C LYS A 52 -5.10 8.14 -11.12
N THR A 53 -4.55 6.92 -11.27
CA THR A 53 -4.68 5.86 -10.27
C THR A 53 -4.11 6.30 -8.92
N ASN A 54 -2.91 6.89 -8.91
CA ASN A 54 -2.23 7.31 -7.69
C ASN A 54 -2.96 8.44 -6.96
N ILE A 55 -3.53 9.42 -7.68
CA ILE A 55 -4.33 10.50 -7.06
C ILE A 55 -5.68 9.97 -6.59
N GLY A 56 -6.30 9.04 -7.32
CA GLY A 56 -7.54 8.39 -6.89
C GLY A 56 -7.41 7.59 -5.60
N ALA A 57 -6.19 7.27 -5.17
CA ALA A 57 -5.94 6.58 -3.92
C ALA A 57 -6.46 7.35 -2.69
N PHE A 58 -6.48 8.69 -2.74
CA PHE A 58 -6.87 9.51 -1.59
C PHE A 58 -8.39 9.52 -1.34
N ASP A 59 -9.18 9.17 -2.35
CA ASP A 59 -10.65 9.03 -2.27
C ASP A 59 -11.08 7.70 -1.63
N LEU A 60 -10.17 6.71 -1.52
CA LEU A 60 -10.45 5.44 -0.88
C LEU A 60 -10.71 5.65 0.63
N SER A 61 -11.78 5.06 1.15
CA SER A 61 -12.02 5.00 2.61
C SER A 61 -11.19 3.89 3.24
N TRP A 62 -10.39 4.22 4.26
CA TRP A 62 -9.58 3.25 4.99
C TRP A 62 -10.37 2.63 6.14
N THR A 63 -10.59 1.33 6.10
CA THR A 63 -11.42 0.61 7.09
C THR A 63 -10.57 -0.08 8.15
N ASP A 64 -11.18 -0.36 9.31
CA ASP A 64 -10.53 -1.16 10.36
C ASP A 64 -10.14 -2.57 9.89
N GLU A 65 -10.84 -3.11 8.90
CA GLU A 65 -10.52 -4.41 8.30
C GLU A 65 -9.23 -4.35 7.48
N MET A 66 -9.09 -3.30 6.64
CA MET A 66 -7.85 -3.04 5.90
C MET A 66 -6.68 -2.83 6.86
N GLU A 67 -6.87 -2.05 7.92
CA GLU A 67 -5.85 -1.81 8.94
C GLU A 67 -5.39 -3.11 9.60
N LYS A 68 -6.34 -3.97 10.01
CA LYS A 68 -6.02 -5.26 10.63
C LYS A 68 -5.28 -6.18 9.67
N ALA A 69 -5.70 -6.23 8.41
CA ALA A 69 -5.10 -7.12 7.43
C ALA A 69 -3.67 -6.69 7.06
N VAL A 70 -3.43 -5.38 6.87
CA VAL A 70 -2.08 -4.84 6.65
C VAL A 70 -1.18 -5.12 7.85
N ASN A 71 -1.66 -4.90 9.07
CA ASN A 71 -0.88 -5.16 10.28
C ASN A 71 -0.56 -6.66 10.45
N ALA A 72 -1.47 -7.55 10.07
CA ALA A 72 -1.22 -9.00 10.10
C ALA A 72 -0.10 -9.40 9.13
N LEU A 73 -0.11 -8.87 7.90
CA LEU A 73 0.99 -9.10 6.94
C LEU A 73 2.31 -8.53 7.45
N HIS A 74 2.31 -7.29 7.96
CA HIS A 74 3.50 -6.66 8.50
C HIS A 74 4.11 -7.44 9.68
N ALA A 75 3.28 -8.04 10.53
CA ALA A 75 3.75 -8.85 11.66
C ALA A 75 4.49 -10.12 11.22
N LEU A 76 4.16 -10.69 10.06
CA LEU A 76 4.86 -11.85 9.50
C LEU A 76 6.23 -11.47 8.92
N GLN A 77 6.32 -10.29 8.30
CA GLN A 77 7.52 -9.81 7.63
C GLN A 77 7.78 -8.34 7.97
N PRO A 78 8.32 -8.07 9.17
CA PRO A 78 8.58 -6.71 9.61
C PRO A 78 9.80 -6.15 8.86
N ASN A 79 9.61 -4.98 8.25
CA ASN A 79 10.65 -4.17 7.61
C ASN A 79 11.59 -4.94 6.64
N PRO A 80 11.06 -5.62 5.61
CA PRO A 80 11.86 -6.40 4.66
C PRO A 80 12.76 -5.53 3.76
N CYS A 81 12.40 -4.25 3.60
CA CYS A 81 13.11 -3.26 2.81
C CYS A 81 13.27 -1.97 3.63
N PRO A 82 14.33 -1.84 4.46
CA PRO A 82 14.65 -0.61 5.18
C PRO A 82 15.24 0.48 4.27
#